data_AF-A0ABD0N0D1-F1
#
_entry.id   AF-A0ABD0N0D1-F1
#
_cell.length_a   1.000
_cell.length_b   1.000
_cell.length_c   1.000
_cell.angle_alpha   90.00
_cell.angle_beta   90.00
_cell.angle_gamma   90.00
#
_symmetry.space_group_name_H-M   'P 1'
#
loop_
_entity.id
_entity.type
_entity.pdbx_description
1 polymer ?
#
loop_
_entity_poly.entity_id
_entity_poly.type
_entity_poly.pdbx_seq_one_letter_code
_entity_poly.pdbx_strand_id
1 'polypeptide(L)' 'YGRLVDLCQPIHRKYQVAVTKVFGKNMNAIVVTTAKVAHNCIRFLKEERAEPETFLPIDYID' A
#
# COMPACT_ATOMS: atom_id res chain seq x y z
N TYR A 1 -2.89 -3.40 7.47
CA TYR A 1 -1.47 -3.75 7.33
C TYR A 1 -0.68 -2.47 7.01
N GLY A 2 0.65 -2.51 7.06
CA GLY A 2 1.54 -1.38 6.81
C GLY A 2 1.69 -1.05 5.31
N ARG A 3 2.72 -0.27 4.96
CA ARG A 3 3.02 0.04 3.56
C ARG A 3 3.69 -1.15 2.88
N LEU A 4 3.52 -1.28 1.57
CA LEU A 4 4.08 -2.40 0.81
C LEU A 4 5.61 -2.54 1.00
N VAL A 5 6.33 -1.41 1.08
CA VAL A 5 7.76 -1.35 1.37
C VAL A 5 8.16 -1.96 2.72
N ASP A 6 7.28 -1.91 3.72
CA ASP A 6 7.53 -2.45 5.05
C ASP A 6 7.24 -3.96 5.11
N LEU A 7 6.45 -4.45 4.16
CA LEU A 7 5.95 -5.83 4.14
C LEU A 7 6.78 -6.75 3.24
N CYS A 8 7.57 -6.22 2.31
CA CYS A 8 8.35 -7.02 1.39
C CYS A 8 9.75 -6.44 1.13
N GLN A 9 10.70 -7.33 0.89
CA GLN A 9 12.05 -6.95 0.50
C GLN A 9 12.54 -7.82 -0.66
N PRO A 10 13.30 -7.26 -1.62
CA PRO A 10 13.89 -8.04 -2.69
C PRO A 10 14.90 -9.05 -2.15
N ILE A 11 14.88 -10.28 -2.68
CA ILE A 11 15.77 -11.39 -2.27
C ILE A 11 17.26 -10.99 -2.42
N HIS A 12 17.57 -10.18 -3.43
CA HIS A 12 18.91 -9.63 -3.64
C HIS A 12 18.89 -8.14 -3.93
N ARG A 13 19.87 -7.42 -3.36
CA ARG A 13 20.04 -5.96 -3.55
C ARG A 13 20.12 -5.55 -5.02
N LYS A 14 20.66 -6.40 -5.90
CA LYS A 14 20.73 -6.14 -7.34
C LYS A 14 19.36 -5.91 -8.00
N TYR A 15 18.29 -6.45 -7.41
CA TYR A 15 16.92 -6.28 -7.92
C TYR A 15 16.20 -5.07 -7.34
N GLN A 16 16.81 -4.31 -6.43
CA GLN A 16 16.15 -3.18 -5.76
C GLN A 16 15.62 -2.15 -6.76
N VAL A 17 16.41 -1.78 -7.77
CA VAL A 17 15.98 -0.82 -8.80
C VAL A 17 14.81 -1.37 -9.62
N ALA A 18 14.85 -2.65 -10.00
CA ALA A 18 13.80 -3.29 -10.76
C ALA A 18 12.48 -3.37 -9.95
N VAL A 19 12.58 -3.77 -8.68
CA VAL A 19 11.44 -3.85 -7.75
C VAL A 19 10.82 -2.47 -7.52
N THR A 20 11.63 -1.46 -7.21
CA THR A 20 11.15 -0.07 -7.07
C THR A 20 10.49 0.43 -8.36
N LYS A 21 11.03 0.06 -9.52
CA LYS A 21 10.46 0.47 -10.81
C LYS A 21 9.12 -0.19 -11.11
N VAL A 22 8.99 -1.48 -10.82
CA VAL A 22 7.75 -2.27 -11.05
C VAL A 22 6.64 -1.81 -10.12
N PHE A 23 6.91 -1.69 -8.82
CA PHE A 23 5.90 -1.27 -7.86
C PHE A 23 5.61 0.23 -7.92
N GLY A 24 6.60 1.06 -8.26
CA GLY A 24 6.42 2.50 -8.48
C GLY A 24 5.71 3.18 -7.31
N LYS A 25 4.59 3.84 -7.61
CA LYS A 25 3.78 4.56 -6.60
C LYS A 25 3.15 3.62 -5.55
N ASN A 26 2.99 2.34 -5.87
CA ASN A 26 2.40 1.36 -4.97
C ASN A 26 3.37 0.90 -3.87
N MET A 27 4.66 1.25 -3.96
CA MET A 27 5.63 0.99 -2.88
C MET A 27 5.19 1.59 -1.53
N ASN A 28 4.52 2.75 -1.58
CA ASN A 28 4.01 3.44 -0.40
C ASN A 28 2.55 3.10 -0.09
N ALA A 29 1.90 2.25 -0.89
CA ALA A 29 0.50 1.95 -0.68
C ALA A 29 0.29 1.08 0.58
N ILE A 30 -0.76 1.38 1.33
CA ILE A 30 -1.11 0.74 2.59
C ILE A 30 -1.96 -0.49 2.31
N VAL A 31 -1.45 -1.66 2.69
CA VAL A 31 -2.17 -2.92 2.50
C VAL A 31 -3.27 -3.06 3.54
N VAL A 32 -4.47 -3.44 3.14
CA VAL A 32 -5.63 -3.60 4.03
C VAL A 32 -6.37 -4.90 3.75
N THR A 33 -7.06 -5.41 4.77
CA THR A 33 -7.71 -6.72 4.70
C THR A 33 -8.89 -6.75 3.74
N THR A 34 -9.70 -5.68 3.74
CA THR A 34 -10.90 -5.61 2.89
C THR A 34 -11.14 -4.24 2.28
N ALA A 35 -11.92 -4.21 1.20
CA ALA A 35 -12.51 -2.99 0.61
C ALA A 35 -13.15 -2.07 1.65
N LYS A 36 -13.90 -2.69 2.59
CA LYS A 36 -14.63 -1.99 3.64
C LYS A 36 -13.68 -1.29 4.60
N VAL A 37 -12.58 -1.95 4.96
CA VAL A 37 -11.53 -1.35 5.80
C VAL A 37 -10.85 -0.19 5.06
N ALA A 38 -10.54 -0.34 3.77
CA ALA A 38 -9.99 0.73 2.95
C ALA A 38 -10.88 1.99 2.97
N HIS A 39 -12.18 1.82 2.76
CA HIS A 39 -13.13 2.93 2.75
C HIS A 39 -13.24 3.63 4.11
N ASN A 40 -13.22 2.86 5.21
CA ASN A 40 -13.23 3.42 6.55
C ASN A 40 -11.96 4.25 6.83
N CYS A 41 -10.78 3.77 6.42
CA CYS A 41 -9.52 4.51 6.56
C CYS A 41 -9.54 5.80 5.72
N ILE A 42 -10.05 5.75 4.48
CA ILE A 42 -10.20 6.94 3.63
C ILE A 42 -11.12 7.97 4.30
N ARG A 43 -12.25 7.52 4.87
CA ARG A 43 -13.17 8.42 5.60
C ARG A 43 -12.46 9.08 6.78
N PHE A 44 -11.75 8.31 7.58
CA PHE A 44 -10.97 8.82 8.71
C PHE A 44 -9.94 9.87 8.27
N LEU A 45 -9.16 9.61 7.21
CA LEU A 45 -8.18 10.58 6.70
C LEU A 45 -8.84 11.89 6.22
N LYS A 46 -10.02 11.81 5.62
CA LYS A 46 -10.78 13.01 5.20
C LYS A 46 -11.29 13.82 6.38
N GLU A 47 -11.79 13.15 7.43
CA GLU A 47 -12.25 13.79 8.66
C GLU A 47 -11.11 14.54 9.36
N GLU A 48 -9.93 13.93 9.41
CA GLU A 48 -8.70 14.52 9.98
C GLU A 48 -8.01 15.51 9.03
N ARG A 49 -8.53 15.73 7.81
CA ARG A 49 -7.94 16.57 6.75
C ARG A 49 -6.48 16.20 6.44
N ALA A 50 -6.15 14.92 6.55
CA ALA A 50 -4.84 14.38 6.24
C ALA A 50 -4.63 14.26 4.72
N GLU A 51 -3.37 14.11 4.32
CA GLU A 51 -3.00 13.89 2.92
C GLU A 51 -3.60 12.60 2.35
N PRO A 52 -3.93 12.56 1.05
CA PRO A 52 -4.45 11.36 0.40
C PRO A 52 -3.42 10.22 0.40
N GLU A 53 -3.86 9.03 0.83
CA GLU A 53 -3.06 7.80 0.81
C GLU A 53 -3.70 6.76 -0.12
N THR A 54 -2.87 5.85 -0.66
CA THR A 54 -3.34 4.75 -1.51
C THR A 54 -3.51 3.48 -0.69
N PHE A 55 -4.67 2.82 -0.82
CA PHE A 55 -4.97 1.59 -0.09
C PHE A 55 -5.10 0.40 -1.04
N LEU A 56 -4.50 -0.74 -0.67
CA LEU A 56 -4.54 -2.00 -1.42
C LEU A 56 -5.31 -3.06 -0.63
N PRO A 57 -6.61 -3.23 -0.91
CA PRO A 57 -7.43 -4.28 -0.32
C PRO A 57 -7.07 -5.66 -0.91
N ILE A 58 -6.71 -6.62 -0.05
CA ILE A 58 -6.30 -7.97 -0.50
C ILE A 58 -7.49 -8.90 -0.80
N ASP A 59 -8.70 -8.57 -0.36
CA ASP A 59 -9.92 -9.34 -0.64
C ASP A 59 -10.41 -9.24 -2.09
N TYR A 60 -9.80 -8.38 -2.91
CA TYR A 60 -10.05 -8.29 -4.35
C TYR A 60 -8.96 -8.93 -5.22
N ILE A 61 -7.90 -9.46 -4.61
CA ILE A 61 -6.78 -10.08 -5.33
C ILE A 61 -6.99 -11.60 -5.26
N ASP A 62 -7.57 -12.14 -6.34
CA ASP A 62 -7.54 -13.59 -6.66
C ASP A 62 -6.21 -13.96 -7.34
#